data_AF-S8FKD1-F1
#
_entry.id   AF-S8FKD1-F1
#
_cell.length_a   1.000
_cell.length_b   1.000
_cell.length_c   1.000
_cell.angle_alpha   90.00
_cell.angle_beta   90.00
_cell.angle_gamma   90.00
#
_symmetry.space_group_name_H-M   'P 1'
#
loop_
_entity.id
_entity.type
_entity.pdbx_description
1 polymer ?
#
loop_
_entity_poly.entity_id
_entity_poly.type
_entity_poly.pdbx_seq_one_letter_code
_entity_poly.pdbx_strand_id
1 'polypeptide(L)'
;MDYTSLAQAAEPDELTSNFDKSAAVVRDSLQRLENEIARPFMQYVCDSFRLHPVRSTYVTIFSCLALLPAISFVGFSLFVITSFLGVAITVALIAASTVIAFFGALFLASLVLLAGISLLLTATTLGTYLLIRLALFTYNAGPRTGIAEWANESRRQLLPLRFHPVERHSGHTPPKSEEERSRDYMAASKYSNGGIAGPLEDGLVDNGAVGADLGSPPTVEKSELANG
;
A
#
# COMPACT_ATOMS: atom_id res chain seq x y z
N MET A 1 -11.70 -24.40 -0.85
CA MET A 1 -12.29 -23.75 0.34
C MET A 1 -11.98 -22.27 0.20
N ASP A 2 -12.96 -21.52 -0.30
CA ASP A 2 -12.84 -20.08 -0.62
C ASP A 2 -13.11 -19.25 0.63
N TYR A 3 -12.07 -18.69 1.23
CA TYR A 3 -12.19 -17.78 2.36
C TYR A 3 -12.49 -16.33 1.92
N THR A 4 -12.36 -16.02 0.63
CA THR A 4 -12.62 -14.71 0.04
C THR A 4 -14.11 -14.44 -0.19
N SER A 5 -14.94 -15.47 -0.38
CA SER A 5 -16.38 -15.30 -0.62
C SER A 5 -17.18 -14.97 0.65
N LEU A 6 -16.69 -15.38 1.82
CA LEU A 6 -17.34 -15.06 3.11
C LEU A 6 -16.98 -13.67 3.63
N ALA A 7 -15.79 -13.15 3.30
CA ALA A 7 -15.41 -11.78 3.68
C ALA A 7 -16.17 -10.71 2.89
N GLN A 8 -16.55 -10.99 1.64
CA GLN A 8 -17.15 -10.00 0.75
C GLN A 8 -18.67 -9.80 0.95
N ALA A 9 -19.35 -10.72 1.65
CA ALA A 9 -20.80 -10.62 1.89
C ALA A 9 -21.17 -9.91 3.21
N ALA A 10 -20.23 -9.75 4.14
CA ALA A 10 -20.48 -9.11 5.44
C ALA A 10 -20.23 -7.58 5.45
N GLU A 11 -19.46 -7.07 4.49
CA GLU A 11 -19.07 -5.65 4.39
C GLU A 11 -20.21 -4.64 4.06
N PRO A 12 -21.17 -4.92 3.16
CA PRO A 12 -22.13 -3.89 2.73
C PRO A 12 -23.16 -3.53 3.81
N ASP A 13 -23.59 -4.52 4.60
CA ASP A 13 -24.59 -4.32 5.66
C ASP A 13 -23.98 -3.56 6.87
N GLU A 14 -22.70 -3.81 7.17
CA GLU A 14 -21.98 -3.14 8.26
C GLU A 14 -21.70 -1.67 7.93
N LEU A 15 -21.33 -1.36 6.68
CA LEU A 15 -21.19 0.02 6.21
C LEU A 15 -22.52 0.78 6.31
N THR A 16 -23.61 0.16 5.87
CA THR A 16 -24.95 0.76 5.94
C THR A 16 -25.36 1.03 7.39
N SER A 17 -25.10 0.08 8.30
CA SER A 17 -25.35 0.25 9.73
C SER A 17 -24.54 1.41 10.36
N ASN A 18 -23.28 1.59 9.95
CA ASN A 18 -22.45 2.70 10.42
C ASN A 18 -22.93 4.07 9.90
N PHE A 19 -23.44 4.13 8.66
CA PHE A 19 -24.08 5.34 8.14
C PHE A 19 -25.37 5.66 8.91
N ASP A 20 -26.22 4.66 9.17
CA ASP A 20 -27.45 4.85 9.93
C ASP A 20 -27.16 5.31 11.37
N LYS A 21 -26.16 4.73 12.02
CA LYS A 21 -25.72 5.14 13.36
C LYS A 21 -25.17 6.57 13.36
N SER A 22 -24.33 6.92 12.40
CA SER A 22 -23.78 8.27 12.28
C SER A 22 -24.88 9.30 12.00
N ALA A 23 -25.83 8.97 11.12
CA ALA A 23 -26.98 9.81 10.84
C ALA A 23 -27.87 9.98 12.08
N ALA A 24 -28.08 8.92 12.88
CA ALA A 24 -28.81 9.00 14.13
C ALA A 24 -28.14 9.93 15.15
N VAL A 25 -26.80 9.89 15.28
CA VAL A 25 -26.04 10.78 16.19
C VAL A 25 -26.11 12.23 15.72
N VAL A 26 -25.99 12.50 14.42
CA VAL A 26 -26.13 13.86 13.88
C VAL A 26 -27.55 14.39 14.09
N ARG A 27 -28.57 13.56 13.88
CA ARG A 27 -29.97 13.94 14.15
C ARG A 27 -30.22 14.23 15.63
N ASP A 28 -29.73 13.41 16.55
CA ASP A 28 -29.85 13.66 18.00
C ASP A 28 -29.15 14.98 18.38
N SER A 29 -27.96 15.22 17.83
CA SER A 29 -27.21 16.46 18.06
C SER A 29 -27.95 17.69 17.54
N LEU A 30 -28.57 17.59 16.36
CA LEU A 30 -29.40 18.65 15.79
C LEU A 30 -30.69 18.86 16.60
N GLN A 31 -31.33 17.79 17.07
CA GLN A 31 -32.51 17.89 17.93
C GLN A 31 -32.18 18.55 19.27
N ARG A 32 -31.02 18.24 19.86
CA ARG A 32 -30.53 18.93 21.06
C ARG A 32 -30.26 20.40 20.79
N LEU A 33 -29.55 20.73 19.72
CA LEU A 33 -29.31 22.12 19.33
C LEU A 33 -30.61 22.90 19.11
N GLU A 34 -31.58 22.28 18.45
CA GLU A 34 -32.89 22.89 18.21
C GLU A 34 -33.63 23.15 19.53
N ASN A 35 -33.66 22.17 20.43
CA ASN A 35 -34.39 22.28 21.68
C ASN A 35 -33.69 23.16 22.72
N GLU A 36 -32.37 23.06 22.85
CA GLU A 36 -31.59 23.76 23.88
C GLU A 36 -31.22 25.18 23.46
N ILE A 37 -31.00 25.44 22.17
CA ILE A 37 -30.52 26.75 21.69
C ILE A 37 -31.56 27.45 20.83
N ALA A 38 -32.07 26.78 19.79
CA ALA A 38 -32.92 27.46 18.80
C ALA A 38 -34.28 27.89 19.39
N ARG A 39 -34.94 27.02 20.17
CA ARG A 39 -36.23 27.31 20.82
C ARG A 39 -36.18 28.49 21.79
N PRO A 40 -35.30 28.53 22.82
CA PRO A 40 -35.28 29.66 23.75
C PRO A 40 -34.83 30.95 23.04
N PHE A 41 -33.95 30.86 22.05
CA PHE A 41 -33.54 32.04 21.28
C PHE A 41 -34.71 32.61 20.47
N MET A 42 -35.47 31.78 19.76
CA MET A 42 -36.67 32.25 19.04
C MET A 42 -37.70 32.88 19.98
N GLN A 43 -37.94 32.27 21.14
CA GLN A 43 -38.86 32.83 22.13
C GLN A 43 -38.37 34.20 22.62
N TYR A 44 -37.08 34.31 22.96
CA TYR A 44 -36.47 35.57 23.38
C TYR A 44 -36.56 36.67 22.31
N VAL A 45 -36.32 36.33 21.04
CA VAL A 45 -36.46 37.25 19.92
C VAL A 45 -37.90 37.72 19.79
N CYS A 46 -38.87 36.80 19.77
CA CYS A 46 -40.30 37.13 19.68
C CYS A 46 -40.77 38.03 20.84
N ASP A 47 -40.36 37.73 22.08
CA ASP A 47 -40.72 38.53 23.24
C ASP A 47 -40.06 39.92 23.21
N SER A 48 -38.81 40.01 22.75
CA SER A 48 -38.11 41.28 22.57
C SER A 48 -38.77 42.19 21.52
N PHE A 49 -39.30 41.60 20.43
CA PHE A 49 -40.08 42.35 19.43
C PHE A 49 -41.42 42.87 19.98
N ARG A 50 -42.07 42.11 20.88
CA ARG A 50 -43.31 42.54 21.52
C ARG A 50 -43.11 43.68 22.51
N LEU A 51 -42.03 43.62 23.30
CA LEU A 51 -41.76 44.63 24.33
C LEU A 51 -41.22 45.95 23.75
N HIS A 52 -40.35 45.89 22.73
CA HIS A 52 -39.65 47.09 22.21
C HIS A 52 -39.49 47.05 20.67
N PRO A 53 -40.57 47.23 19.88
CA PRO A 53 -40.56 46.99 18.45
C PRO A 53 -39.58 47.86 17.65
N VAL A 54 -39.36 49.11 18.07
CA VAL A 54 -38.46 50.05 17.37
C VAL A 54 -36.98 49.67 17.57
N ARG A 55 -36.59 49.31 18.80
CA ARG A 55 -35.20 48.93 19.09
C ARG A 55 -34.85 47.59 18.45
N SER A 56 -35.78 46.63 18.51
CA SER A 56 -35.57 45.29 17.97
C SER A 56 -35.44 45.29 16.44
N THR A 57 -36.24 46.07 15.72
CA THR A 57 -36.09 46.20 14.26
C THR A 57 -34.75 46.84 13.86
N TYR A 58 -34.32 47.90 14.55
CA TYR A 58 -33.01 48.52 14.31
C TYR A 58 -31.86 47.53 14.51
N VAL A 59 -31.85 46.80 15.63
CA VAL A 59 -30.80 45.80 15.92
C VAL A 59 -30.79 44.68 14.88
N THR A 60 -31.95 44.20 14.44
CA THR A 60 -32.03 43.14 13.43
C THR A 60 -31.51 43.60 12.08
N ILE A 61 -31.90 44.79 11.60
CA ILE A 61 -31.41 45.34 10.33
C ILE A 61 -29.90 45.61 10.41
N PHE A 62 -29.45 46.24 11.49
CA PHE A 62 -28.03 46.48 11.74
C PHE A 62 -27.24 45.19 11.77
N SER A 63 -27.73 44.16 12.47
CA SER A 63 -27.09 42.85 12.54
C SER A 63 -27.04 42.19 11.18
N CYS A 64 -28.13 42.21 10.40
CA CYS A 64 -28.16 41.64 9.05
C CYS A 64 -27.16 42.33 8.11
N LEU A 65 -27.12 43.67 8.14
CA LEU A 65 -26.16 44.46 7.36
C LEU A 65 -24.71 44.26 7.81
N ALA A 66 -24.46 44.04 9.10
CA ALA A 66 -23.13 43.75 9.63
C ALA A 66 -22.71 42.29 9.42
N LEU A 67 -23.66 41.35 9.34
CA LEU A 67 -23.40 39.95 9.08
C LEU A 67 -22.91 39.71 7.65
N LEU A 68 -23.43 40.47 6.68
CA LEU A 68 -22.99 40.39 5.28
C LEU A 68 -21.47 40.52 5.11
N PRO A 69 -20.83 41.63 5.53
CA PRO A 69 -19.39 41.79 5.40
C PRO A 69 -18.62 40.80 6.28
N ALA A 70 -19.14 40.40 7.43
CA ALA A 70 -18.51 39.40 8.28
C ALA A 70 -18.46 38.02 7.61
N ILE A 71 -19.58 37.56 7.04
CA ILE A 71 -19.65 36.28 6.31
C ILE A 71 -18.81 36.35 5.04
N SER A 72 -18.85 37.45 4.29
CA SER A 72 -18.00 37.64 3.12
C SER A 72 -16.51 37.58 3.49
N PHE A 73 -16.11 38.19 4.60
CA PHE A 73 -14.73 38.12 5.08
C PHE A 73 -14.32 36.70 5.47
N VAL A 74 -15.15 35.99 6.24
CA VAL A 74 -14.88 34.59 6.63
C VAL A 74 -14.80 33.69 5.40
N GLY A 75 -15.77 33.81 4.48
CA GLY A 75 -15.80 33.03 3.24
C GLY A 75 -14.59 33.31 2.36
N PHE A 76 -14.21 34.58 2.19
CA PHE A 76 -13.02 34.96 1.43
C PHE A 76 -11.74 34.47 2.09
N SER A 77 -11.61 34.59 3.42
CA SER A 77 -10.45 34.08 4.15
C SER A 77 -10.31 32.56 3.99
N LEU A 78 -11.40 31.81 4.12
CA LEU A 78 -11.40 30.36 3.91
C LEU A 78 -11.06 29.98 2.47
N PHE A 79 -11.59 30.73 1.49
CA PHE A 79 -11.28 30.55 0.08
C PHE A 79 -9.79 30.75 -0.19
N VAL A 80 -9.20 31.82 0.34
CA VAL A 80 -7.77 32.11 0.23
C VAL A 80 -6.95 30.98 0.84
N ILE A 81 -7.21 30.58 2.09
CA ILE A 81 -6.49 29.50 2.78
C ILE A 81 -6.55 28.20 1.97
N THR A 82 -7.75 27.82 1.52
CA THR A 82 -7.97 26.59 0.74
C THR A 82 -7.24 26.64 -0.60
N SER A 83 -7.27 27.79 -1.28
CA SER A 83 -6.57 27.99 -2.55
C SER A 83 -5.06 27.85 -2.39
N PHE A 84 -4.47 28.52 -1.38
CA PHE A 84 -3.05 28.41 -1.08
C PHE A 84 -2.65 26.98 -0.72
N LEU A 85 -3.45 26.29 0.09
CA LEU A 85 -3.18 24.90 0.47
C LEU A 85 -3.25 23.96 -0.75
N GLY A 86 -4.25 24.14 -1.62
CA GLY A 86 -4.38 23.36 -2.85
C GLY A 86 -3.19 23.56 -3.79
N VAL A 87 -2.74 24.81 -3.97
CA VAL A 87 -1.54 25.11 -4.75
C VAL A 87 -0.30 24.48 -4.13
N ALA A 88 -0.12 24.60 -2.80
CA ALA A 88 1.01 24.03 -2.10
C ALA A 88 1.09 22.51 -2.25
N ILE A 89 -0.04 21.80 -2.08
CA ILE A 89 -0.11 20.34 -2.27
C ILE A 89 0.22 19.97 -3.72
N THR A 90 -0.33 20.69 -4.69
CA THR A 90 -0.09 20.42 -6.11
C THR A 90 1.39 20.58 -6.47
N VAL A 91 2.02 21.66 -6.03
CA VAL A 91 3.46 21.89 -6.24
C VAL A 91 4.31 20.84 -5.54
N ALA A 92 3.97 20.46 -4.31
CA ALA A 92 4.67 19.41 -3.58
C ALA A 92 4.60 18.06 -4.29
N LEU A 93 3.43 17.68 -4.83
CA LEU A 93 3.24 16.44 -5.57
C LEU A 93 4.04 16.44 -6.89
N ILE A 94 4.02 17.54 -7.64
CA ILE A 94 4.79 17.67 -8.89
C ILE A 94 6.29 17.57 -8.58
N ALA A 95 6.77 18.26 -7.54
CA ALA A 95 8.16 18.21 -7.12
C ALA A 95 8.58 16.79 -6.72
N ALA A 96 7.80 16.13 -5.85
CA ALA A 96 8.06 14.76 -5.42
C ALA A 96 8.07 13.77 -6.60
N SER A 97 7.07 13.86 -7.48
CA SER A 97 6.98 13.03 -8.68
C SER A 97 8.18 13.21 -9.60
N THR A 98 8.62 14.45 -9.82
CA THR A 98 9.78 14.76 -10.65
C THR A 98 11.06 14.16 -10.08
N VAL A 99 11.27 14.27 -8.76
CA VAL A 99 12.44 13.69 -8.07
C VAL A 99 12.43 12.18 -8.18
N ILE A 100 11.29 11.52 -7.92
CA ILE A 100 11.16 10.06 -8.03
C ILE A 100 11.42 9.61 -9.47
N ALA A 101 10.84 10.28 -10.47
CA ALA A 101 11.05 9.96 -11.88
C ALA A 101 12.53 10.13 -12.28
N PHE A 102 13.20 11.17 -11.81
CA PHE A 102 14.61 11.41 -12.08
C PHE A 102 15.50 10.31 -11.50
N PHE A 103 15.34 9.97 -10.23
CA PHE A 103 16.10 8.87 -9.62
C PHE A 103 15.76 7.51 -10.22
N GLY A 104 14.49 7.27 -10.55
CA GLY A 104 14.05 6.07 -11.25
C GLY A 104 14.72 5.92 -12.62
N ALA A 105 14.83 7.01 -13.39
CA ALA A 105 15.52 7.02 -14.67
C ALA A 105 17.03 6.74 -14.52
N LEU A 106 17.70 7.35 -13.54
CA LEU A 106 19.11 7.07 -13.25
C LEU A 106 19.34 5.61 -12.84
N PHE A 107 18.45 5.06 -12.03
CA PHE A 107 18.49 3.66 -11.62
C PHE A 107 18.26 2.71 -12.81
N LEU A 108 17.30 3.01 -13.68
CA LEU A 108 17.07 2.23 -14.89
C LEU A 108 18.29 2.28 -15.83
N ALA A 109 18.88 3.46 -16.00
CA ALA A 109 20.10 3.63 -16.81
C ALA A 109 21.28 2.83 -16.24
N SER A 110 21.46 2.82 -14.92
CA SER A 110 22.52 2.04 -14.28
C SER A 110 22.30 0.53 -14.45
N LEU A 111 21.06 0.04 -14.33
CA LEU A 111 20.72 -1.35 -14.61
C LEU A 111 21.00 -1.75 -16.06
N VAL A 112 20.63 -0.91 -17.03
CA VAL A 112 20.91 -1.16 -18.45
C VAL A 112 22.41 -1.21 -18.71
N LEU A 113 23.18 -0.29 -18.11
CA LEU A 113 24.64 -0.28 -18.22
C LEU A 113 25.25 -1.55 -17.60
N LEU A 114 24.78 -1.94 -16.41
CA LEU A 114 25.27 -3.14 -15.72
C LEU A 114 24.91 -4.42 -16.48
N ALA A 115 23.72 -4.48 -17.08
CA ALA A 115 23.32 -5.56 -17.97
C ALA A 115 24.21 -5.63 -19.22
N GLY A 116 24.55 -4.49 -19.81
CA GLY A 116 25.50 -4.40 -20.92
C GLY A 116 26.89 -4.91 -20.55
N ILE A 117 27.44 -4.47 -19.41
CA ILE A 117 28.73 -4.96 -18.90
C ILE A 117 28.68 -6.47 -18.68
N SER A 118 27.63 -6.98 -18.05
CA SER A 118 27.44 -8.41 -17.80
C SER A 118 27.41 -9.22 -19.11
N LEU A 119 26.70 -8.72 -20.12
CA LEU A 119 26.63 -9.37 -21.44
C LEU A 119 28.01 -9.38 -22.11
N LEU A 120 28.76 -8.27 -22.09
CA LEU A 120 30.12 -8.20 -22.63
C LEU A 120 31.09 -9.12 -21.89
N LEU A 121 31.03 -9.18 -20.55
CA LEU A 121 31.84 -10.10 -19.74
C LEU A 121 31.51 -11.55 -20.07
N THR A 122 30.23 -11.89 -20.22
CA THR A 122 29.77 -13.23 -20.59
C THR A 122 30.25 -13.60 -21.98
N ALA A 123 30.12 -12.69 -22.96
CA ALA A 123 30.58 -12.89 -24.33
C ALA A 123 32.11 -13.04 -24.40
N THR A 124 32.86 -12.24 -23.63
CA THR A 124 34.32 -12.33 -23.56
C THR A 124 34.75 -13.64 -22.93
N THR A 125 34.17 -14.01 -21.78
CA THR A 125 34.47 -15.27 -21.09
C THR A 125 34.16 -16.48 -21.97
N LEU A 126 33.00 -16.47 -22.62
CA LEU A 126 32.59 -17.51 -23.57
C LEU A 126 33.55 -17.55 -24.77
N GLY A 127 33.91 -16.39 -25.33
CA GLY A 127 34.87 -16.26 -26.42
C GLY A 127 36.25 -16.82 -26.05
N THR A 128 36.81 -16.43 -24.90
CA THR A 128 38.08 -16.93 -24.38
C THR A 128 38.02 -18.44 -24.14
N TYR A 129 36.94 -18.94 -23.56
CA TYR A 129 36.73 -20.38 -23.37
C TYR A 129 36.74 -21.14 -24.71
N LEU A 130 36.01 -20.63 -25.71
CA LEU A 130 35.98 -21.24 -27.05
C LEU A 130 37.36 -21.19 -27.73
N LEU A 131 38.10 -20.09 -27.58
CA LEU A 131 39.47 -19.96 -28.10
C LEU A 131 40.45 -20.94 -27.45
N ILE A 132 40.44 -21.06 -26.11
CA ILE A 132 41.28 -22.02 -25.39
C ILE A 132 40.94 -23.44 -25.82
N ARG A 133 39.65 -23.76 -25.92
CA ARG A 133 39.19 -25.09 -26.35
C ARG A 133 39.63 -25.39 -27.78
N LEU A 134 39.52 -24.44 -28.70
CA LEU A 134 40.00 -24.57 -30.08
C LEU A 134 41.53 -24.74 -30.14
N ALA A 135 42.27 -24.00 -29.33
CA ALA A 135 43.74 -24.12 -29.22
C ALA A 135 44.14 -25.53 -28.73
N LEU A 136 43.45 -26.08 -27.74
CA LEU A 136 43.68 -27.45 -27.27
C LEU A 136 43.39 -28.50 -28.36
N PHE A 137 42.28 -28.35 -29.10
CA PHE A 137 41.95 -29.28 -30.19
C PHE A 137 42.94 -29.23 -31.36
N THR A 138 43.37 -28.02 -31.76
CA THR A 138 44.34 -27.83 -32.84
C THR A 138 45.73 -28.35 -32.46
N TYR A 139 46.11 -28.26 -31.18
CA TYR A 139 47.34 -28.85 -30.66
C TYR A 139 47.35 -30.39 -30.73
N ASN A 140 46.22 -31.04 -30.42
CA ASN A 140 46.16 -32.50 -30.35
C ASN A 140 45.91 -33.20 -31.72
N ALA A 141 45.07 -32.65 -32.59
CA ALA A 141 44.59 -33.33 -33.82
C ALA A 141 45.08 -32.70 -35.14
N GLY A 142 45.87 -31.63 -35.05
CA GLY A 142 46.31 -30.84 -36.19
C GLY A 142 45.25 -29.82 -36.67
N PRO A 143 45.68 -28.75 -37.35
CA PRO A 143 44.85 -27.56 -37.57
C PRO A 143 43.67 -27.76 -38.54
N ARG A 144 43.73 -28.72 -39.47
CA ARG A 144 42.65 -28.93 -40.46
C ARG A 144 41.53 -29.81 -39.94
N THR A 145 41.86 -30.88 -39.22
CA THR A 145 40.89 -31.85 -38.71
C THR A 145 40.15 -31.31 -37.49
N GLY A 146 40.85 -30.59 -36.61
CA GLY A 146 40.28 -30.07 -35.36
C GLY A 146 39.16 -29.05 -35.55
N ILE A 147 39.24 -28.18 -36.57
CA ILE A 147 38.21 -27.16 -36.81
C ILE A 147 36.90 -27.80 -37.27
N ALA A 148 36.98 -28.80 -38.16
CA ALA A 148 35.79 -29.48 -38.70
C ALA A 148 35.05 -30.28 -37.61
N GLU A 149 35.80 -30.96 -36.74
CA GLU A 149 35.24 -31.74 -35.64
C GLU A 149 34.63 -30.84 -34.57
N TRP A 150 35.32 -29.75 -34.19
CA TRP A 150 34.80 -28.74 -33.26
C TRP A 150 33.53 -28.04 -33.78
N ALA A 151 33.46 -27.71 -35.07
CA ALA A 151 32.28 -27.06 -35.65
C ALA A 151 31.06 -27.99 -35.63
N ASN A 152 31.27 -29.29 -35.88
CA ASN A 152 30.21 -30.30 -35.81
C ASN A 152 29.72 -30.52 -34.37
N GLU A 153 30.64 -30.58 -33.41
CA GLU A 153 30.34 -30.67 -31.98
C GLU A 153 29.59 -29.43 -31.47
N SER A 154 30.04 -28.23 -31.84
CA SER A 154 29.41 -26.96 -31.45
C SER A 154 28.00 -26.81 -32.03
N ARG A 155 27.78 -27.23 -33.29
CA ARG A 155 26.44 -27.29 -33.88
C ARG A 155 25.51 -28.24 -33.13
N ARG A 156 26.02 -29.39 -32.67
CA ARG A 156 25.23 -30.35 -31.87
C ARG A 156 24.86 -29.78 -30.49
N GLN A 157 25.76 -29.03 -29.86
CA GLN A 157 25.52 -28.43 -28.53
C GLN A 157 24.63 -27.18 -28.58
N LEU A 158 24.70 -26.37 -29.64
CA LEU A 158 23.91 -25.14 -29.80
C LEU A 158 22.53 -25.34 -30.42
N LEU A 159 22.25 -26.52 -31.00
CA LEU A 159 20.92 -26.92 -31.45
C LEU A 159 20.28 -27.99 -30.54
N PRO A 160 20.14 -27.78 -29.21
CA PRO A 160 19.39 -28.69 -28.36
C PRO A 160 17.87 -28.62 -28.62
N LEU A 161 17.42 -27.79 -29.56
CA LEU A 161 16.04 -27.70 -30.05
C LEU A 161 15.63 -28.86 -30.98
N ARG A 162 16.28 -30.03 -30.90
CA ARG A 162 15.53 -31.25 -31.20
C ARG A 162 14.55 -31.40 -30.05
N PHE A 163 13.32 -30.91 -30.28
CA PHE A 163 12.12 -31.45 -29.67
C PHE A 163 12.38 -32.93 -29.44
N HIS A 164 12.67 -33.32 -28.21
CA HIS A 164 12.51 -34.69 -27.82
C HIS A 164 11.01 -34.87 -28.05
N PRO A 165 10.57 -35.61 -29.08
CA PRO A 165 9.17 -35.98 -29.11
C PRO A 165 8.97 -36.60 -27.74
N VAL A 166 8.09 -35.99 -26.94
CA VAL A 166 7.57 -36.61 -25.73
C VAL A 166 7.11 -37.95 -26.25
N GLU A 167 7.94 -38.96 -26.03
CA GLU A 167 7.60 -40.34 -26.26
C GLU A 167 6.42 -40.48 -25.33
N ARG A 168 5.21 -40.35 -25.90
CA ARG A 168 3.97 -40.63 -25.20
C ARG A 168 4.19 -42.04 -24.72
N HIS A 169 4.59 -42.14 -23.47
CA HIS A 169 4.62 -43.36 -22.74
C HIS A 169 3.15 -43.74 -22.65
N SER A 170 2.67 -44.40 -23.71
CA SER A 170 1.44 -45.16 -23.73
C SER A 170 1.66 -46.33 -22.77
N GLY A 171 1.79 -46.00 -21.49
CA GLY A 171 1.60 -46.90 -20.38
C GLY A 171 0.13 -47.24 -20.32
N HIS A 172 -0.33 -48.01 -21.31
CA HIS A 172 -1.47 -48.87 -21.13
C HIS A 172 -1.00 -50.03 -20.27
N THR A 173 -0.85 -49.77 -18.97
CA THR A 173 -0.80 -50.83 -17.97
C THR A 173 -2.26 -51.09 -17.59
N PRO A 174 -2.83 -52.26 -17.93
CA PRO A 174 -4.18 -52.62 -17.52
C PRO A 174 -4.25 -52.64 -15.98
N PRO A 175 -5.40 -52.28 -15.38
CA PRO A 175 -5.57 -52.22 -13.94
C PRO A 175 -5.36 -53.62 -13.35
N LYS A 176 -4.18 -53.85 -12.74
CA LYS A 176 -4.02 -54.92 -11.76
C LYS A 176 -4.81 -54.51 -10.52
N SER A 177 -5.95 -55.16 -10.37
CA SER A 177 -6.71 -55.41 -9.13
C SER A 177 -6.14 -54.76 -7.87
N GLU A 178 -6.93 -53.85 -7.29
CA GLU A 178 -6.71 -53.11 -6.03
C GLU A 178 -6.55 -53.99 -4.77
N GLU A 179 -6.58 -55.31 -4.90
CA GLU A 179 -6.64 -56.23 -3.76
C GLU A 179 -5.28 -56.48 -3.09
N GLU A 180 -4.17 -56.21 -3.79
CA GLU A 180 -2.82 -56.40 -3.23
C GLU A 180 -2.22 -55.09 -2.65
N ARG A 181 -2.89 -53.95 -2.85
CA ARG A 181 -2.43 -52.65 -2.31
C ARG A 181 -2.83 -52.42 -0.86
N SER A 182 -3.87 -53.10 -0.37
CA SER A 182 -4.40 -52.89 0.98
C SER A 182 -3.56 -53.57 2.08
N ARG A 183 -2.68 -54.52 1.74
CA ARG A 183 -1.79 -55.18 2.72
C ARG A 183 -0.54 -54.36 3.06
N ASP A 184 -0.01 -53.59 2.12
CA ASP A 184 1.24 -52.85 2.37
C ASP A 184 1.03 -51.52 3.10
N TYR A 185 -0.17 -50.94 3.07
CA TYR A 185 -0.49 -49.74 3.86
C TYR A 185 -0.69 -49.99 5.37
N MET A 186 -0.87 -51.25 5.79
CA MET A 186 -0.96 -51.59 7.22
C MET A 186 0.41 -51.80 7.88
N ALA A 187 1.49 -51.97 7.10
CA ALA A 187 2.83 -52.22 7.65
C ALA A 187 3.65 -50.94 7.89
N ALA A 188 3.34 -49.83 7.19
CA ALA A 188 4.16 -48.61 7.24
C ALA A 188 3.70 -47.56 8.28
N SER A 189 2.56 -47.71 8.95
CA SER A 189 2.07 -46.73 9.93
C SER A 189 2.58 -46.95 11.37
N LYS A 190 3.41 -47.97 11.62
CA LYS A 190 3.85 -48.33 12.98
C LYS A 190 5.16 -47.68 13.46
N TYR A 191 5.87 -46.92 12.63
CA TYR A 191 7.15 -46.32 13.02
C TYR A 191 7.37 -44.93 12.41
N SER A 192 6.66 -43.91 12.92
CA SER A 192 7.20 -42.54 12.96
C SER A 192 6.45 -41.70 13.99
N ASN A 193 6.55 -42.12 15.25
CA ASN A 193 6.22 -41.29 16.41
C ASN A 193 7.53 -41.06 17.18
N GLY A 194 8.30 -40.08 16.72
CA GLY A 194 9.57 -39.66 17.31
C GLY A 194 9.57 -38.14 17.37
N GLY A 195 9.15 -37.62 18.52
CA GLY A 195 9.04 -36.19 18.77
C GLY A 195 10.40 -35.48 18.69
N ILE A 196 10.36 -34.27 18.13
CA ILE A 196 11.31 -33.23 18.48
C ILE A 196 10.47 -32.03 18.92
N ALA A 197 10.44 -31.87 20.24
CA ALA A 197 9.98 -30.68 20.93
C ALA A 197 10.89 -29.51 20.53
N GLY A 198 10.31 -28.49 19.89
CA GLY A 198 10.88 -27.16 19.78
C GLY A 198 10.22 -26.24 20.82
N PRO A 199 10.96 -25.32 21.47
CA PRO A 199 10.48 -24.60 22.64
C PRO A 199 9.46 -23.53 22.27
N LEU A 200 8.42 -23.51 23.08
CA LEU A 200 7.43 -22.46 23.26
C LEU A 200 8.13 -21.20 23.78
N GLU A 201 8.34 -20.19 22.93
CA GLU A 201 8.62 -18.83 23.41
C GLU A 201 7.29 -18.13 23.70
N ASP A 202 6.86 -18.28 24.95
CA ASP A 202 5.93 -17.38 25.61
C ASP A 202 6.65 -16.04 25.85
N GLY A 203 6.25 -15.03 25.08
CA GLY A 203 6.65 -13.63 25.26
C GLY A 203 5.44 -12.74 25.48
N LEU A 204 4.66 -13.05 26.52
CA LEU A 204 3.64 -12.16 27.06
C LEU A 204 4.31 -11.13 27.99
N VAL A 205 3.74 -9.93 28.03
CA VAL A 205 3.97 -8.83 28.98
C VAL A 205 5.08 -7.85 28.58
N ASP A 206 4.70 -6.69 28.03
CA ASP A 206 4.74 -5.50 28.88
C ASP A 206 3.77 -4.39 28.46
N ASN A 207 3.28 -3.74 29.50
CA ASN A 207 2.30 -2.70 29.58
C ASN A 207 2.86 -1.38 29.06
N GLY A 208 2.04 -0.65 28.30
CA GLY A 208 2.41 0.68 27.83
C GLY A 208 1.19 1.57 27.67
N ALA A 209 0.39 1.69 28.73
CA ALA A 209 -0.54 2.79 28.89
C ALA A 209 0.27 4.11 28.96
N VAL A 210 0.60 4.69 27.81
CA VAL A 210 1.11 6.06 27.75
C VAL A 210 -0.10 6.98 27.90
N GLY A 211 -0.23 7.46 29.13
CA GLY A 211 -1.25 8.40 29.55
C GLY A 211 -1.24 9.68 28.71
N ALA A 212 -2.43 10.27 28.65
CA ALA A 212 -2.68 11.60 28.18
C ALA A 212 -1.73 12.61 28.86
N ASP A 213 -0.78 13.14 28.11
CA ASP A 213 -0.16 14.42 28.44
C ASP A 213 -1.08 15.52 27.90
N LEU A 214 -2.04 15.91 28.74
CA LEU A 214 -2.77 17.16 28.62
C LEU A 214 -1.78 18.28 28.91
N GLY A 215 -1.05 18.67 27.87
CA GLY A 215 -0.20 19.85 27.85
C GLY A 215 -0.95 21.03 28.48
N SER A 216 -0.37 21.52 29.56
CA SER A 216 -0.89 22.60 30.39
C SER A 216 -1.13 23.88 29.58
N PRO A 217 -2.12 24.69 29.95
CA PRO A 217 -2.33 26.01 29.36
C PRO A 217 -1.10 26.91 29.62
N PRO A 218 -0.68 27.75 28.65
CA PRO A 218 0.39 28.70 28.86
C PRO A 218 -0.02 29.67 29.98
N THR A 219 0.74 29.62 31.08
CA THR A 219 0.75 30.67 32.09
C THR A 219 1.13 31.99 31.42
N VAL A 220 0.21 32.94 31.47
CA VAL A 220 0.40 34.34 31.11
C VAL A 220 1.53 34.90 31.98
N GLU A 221 2.71 35.07 31.40
CA GLU A 221 3.75 35.90 32.00
C GLU A 221 3.31 37.37 31.87
N LYS A 222 2.94 37.94 33.01
CA LYS A 222 2.90 39.37 33.25
C LYS A 222 4.35 39.86 33.31
N SER A 223 4.88 40.37 32.22
CA SER A 223 6.12 41.15 32.22
C SER A 223 5.85 42.56 31.68
N GLU A 224 5.96 43.51 32.59
CA GLU A 224 6.56 44.83 32.38
C GLU A 224 5.76 45.89 31.60
N LEU A 225 4.77 46.42 32.31
CA LEU A 225 4.69 47.87 32.51
C LEU A 225 5.88 48.32 33.38
N ALA A 226 6.97 48.80 32.78
CA ALA A 226 7.89 49.81 33.35
C ALA A 226 9.12 50.02 32.44
N ASN A 227 9.02 50.88 31.43
CA ASN A 227 10.06 51.85 31.03
C ASN A 227 9.70 52.49 29.68
N GLY A 228 9.38 53.78 29.72
CA GLY A 228 9.09 54.62 28.56
C GLY A 228 8.28 55.84 28.95
#